data_AF-A0A0D8IEU2-F1
#
_entry.id   AF-A0A0D8IEU2-F1
#
_cell.length_a   1.000
_cell.length_b   1.000
_cell.length_c   1.000
_cell.angle_alpha   90.00
_cell.angle_beta   90.00
_cell.angle_gamma   90.00
#
_symmetry.space_group_name_H-M   'P 1'
#
loop_
_entity.id
_entity.type
_entity.pdbx_description
1 polymer ?
#
loop_
_entity_poly.entity_id
_entity_poly.type
_entity_poly.pdbx_seq_one_letter_code
_entity_poly.pdbx_strand_id
1 'polypeptide(L)'
;MIQIDDAGSGSLLGGTVIGVIRTETSEFQYDVIPLEYYKGENFDNKSYINYVVTIVEEIFQNLHVKKEEEIEICRGYMFDVLDLWLSENGYKFTRTEIKEPLQSKIETAFEGYAIQLGLPQKFISYTKYPFHFHRILKWVYADYENRSLLCKTGWKSWKKFGNLSIEYNKESIKSNNIICLKCYEVIPKNTTVTAITYYSNKLHKVFVHNECI
;
A
#
# COMPACT_ATOMS: atom_id res chain seq x y z
N MET A 1 -3.99 0.54 -27.30
CA MET A 1 -2.92 -0.07 -26.52
C MET A 1 -3.35 -0.02 -25.07
N ILE A 2 -3.36 -1.17 -24.45
CA ILE A 2 -3.71 -1.33 -23.05
C ILE A 2 -2.42 -1.46 -22.24
N GLN A 3 -2.32 -0.77 -21.13
CA GLN A 3 -1.23 -0.93 -20.17
C GLN A 3 -1.79 -1.43 -18.83
N ILE A 4 -1.06 -2.33 -18.16
CA ILE A 4 -1.45 -2.92 -16.87
C ILE A 4 -0.28 -2.82 -15.89
N ASP A 5 -0.55 -2.30 -14.68
CA ASP A 5 0.44 -2.11 -13.63
C ASP A 5 -0.18 -2.24 -12.22
N ASP A 6 0.67 -2.37 -11.21
CA ASP A 6 0.28 -2.47 -9.81
C ASP A 6 0.89 -1.35 -8.95
N ALA A 7 0.18 -0.97 -7.88
CA ALA A 7 0.71 -0.07 -6.87
C ALA A 7 0.37 -0.57 -5.46
N GLY A 8 1.32 -0.42 -4.55
CA GLY A 8 1.16 -0.80 -3.14
C GLY A 8 1.57 -2.23 -2.82
N SER A 9 1.99 -3.05 -3.80
CA SER A 9 2.52 -4.41 -3.55
C SER A 9 3.73 -4.41 -2.60
N GLY A 10 4.52 -3.33 -2.57
CA GLY A 10 5.63 -3.11 -1.64
C GLY A 10 5.26 -2.43 -0.30
N SER A 11 3.99 -2.05 -0.10
CA SER A 11 3.51 -1.38 1.11
C SER A 11 2.94 -2.38 2.11
N LEU A 12 3.16 -2.13 3.41
CA LEU A 12 2.54 -2.91 4.50
C LEU A 12 1.04 -2.65 4.63
N LEU A 13 0.58 -1.47 4.22
CA LEU A 13 -0.79 -0.99 4.41
C LEU A 13 -1.70 -1.49 3.30
N GLY A 14 -2.86 -2.03 3.68
CA GLY A 14 -3.99 -2.30 2.79
C GLY A 14 -3.73 -3.40 1.77
N GLY A 15 -4.53 -3.40 0.71
CA GLY A 15 -4.38 -4.24 -0.48
C GLY A 15 -3.30 -3.75 -1.45
N THR A 16 -3.42 -4.19 -2.69
CA THR A 16 -2.59 -3.72 -3.82
C THR A 16 -3.54 -3.29 -4.92
N VAL A 17 -3.35 -2.09 -5.45
CA VAL A 17 -4.13 -1.57 -6.57
C VAL A 17 -3.61 -2.22 -7.85
N ILE A 18 -4.52 -2.72 -8.68
CA ILE A 18 -4.25 -3.18 -10.04
C ILE A 18 -5.00 -2.25 -10.97
N GLY A 19 -4.31 -1.67 -11.95
CA GLY A 19 -4.89 -0.69 -12.84
C GLY A 19 -4.58 -0.97 -14.28
N VAL A 20 -5.54 -0.58 -15.11
CA VAL A 20 -5.51 -0.77 -16.55
C VAL A 20 -5.84 0.58 -17.19
N ILE A 21 -5.06 0.98 -18.19
CA ILE A 21 -5.36 2.15 -19.00
C ILE A 21 -5.34 1.82 -20.48
N ARG A 22 -6.29 2.39 -21.24
CA ARG A 22 -6.16 2.54 -22.69
C ARG A 22 -5.45 3.86 -22.97
N THR A 23 -4.23 3.81 -23.53
CA THR A 23 -3.38 5.01 -23.63
C THR A 23 -3.90 6.02 -24.65
N GLU A 24 -4.56 5.57 -25.72
CA GLU A 24 -5.09 6.45 -26.78
C GLU A 24 -6.28 7.30 -26.30
N THR A 25 -7.09 6.75 -25.40
CA THR A 25 -8.33 7.39 -24.91
C THR A 25 -8.18 7.92 -23.49
N SER A 26 -7.10 7.55 -22.79
CA SER A 26 -6.88 7.82 -21.36
C SER A 26 -7.97 7.23 -20.43
N GLU A 27 -8.73 6.26 -20.90
CA GLU A 27 -9.69 5.49 -20.08
C GLU A 27 -8.91 4.64 -19.08
N PHE A 28 -8.94 5.06 -17.82
CA PHE A 28 -8.25 4.40 -16.71
C PHE A 28 -9.26 3.81 -15.75
N GLN A 29 -9.11 2.52 -15.44
CA GLN A 29 -9.87 1.83 -14.41
C GLN A 29 -8.89 1.06 -13.52
N TYR A 30 -9.27 0.88 -12.26
CA TYR A 30 -8.48 0.11 -11.30
C TYR A 30 -9.42 -0.53 -10.29
N ASP A 31 -8.90 -1.57 -9.63
CA ASP A 31 -9.50 -2.12 -8.43
C ASP A 31 -8.40 -2.53 -7.44
N VAL A 32 -8.78 -2.87 -6.22
CA VAL A 32 -7.86 -3.22 -5.14
C VAL A 32 -7.98 -4.70 -4.82
N ILE A 33 -6.87 -5.43 -4.88
CA ILE A 33 -6.80 -6.78 -4.32
C ILE A 33 -7.12 -6.68 -2.82
N PRO A 34 -8.20 -7.33 -2.35
CA PRO A 34 -8.63 -7.20 -0.98
C PRO A 34 -7.58 -7.66 0.02
N LEU A 35 -7.58 -7.04 1.21
CA LEU A 35 -6.54 -7.25 2.21
C LEU A 35 -6.48 -8.70 2.72
N GLU A 36 -7.59 -9.42 2.73
CA GLU A 36 -7.68 -10.83 3.14
C GLU A 36 -6.80 -11.76 2.29
N TYR A 37 -6.48 -11.40 1.05
CA TYR A 37 -5.57 -12.18 0.19
C TYR A 37 -4.10 -12.05 0.63
N TYR A 38 -3.81 -11.09 1.52
CA TYR A 38 -2.50 -10.86 2.13
C TYR A 38 -2.38 -11.38 3.57
N LYS A 39 -3.32 -12.23 4.01
CA LYS A 39 -3.38 -12.77 5.38
C LYS A 39 -3.36 -14.30 5.37
N GLY A 40 -2.72 -14.89 6.38
CA GLY A 40 -2.75 -16.34 6.64
C GLY A 40 -2.44 -17.22 5.41
N GLU A 41 -3.21 -18.30 5.26
CA GLU A 41 -3.05 -19.28 4.19
C GLU A 41 -3.26 -18.68 2.78
N ASN A 42 -4.10 -17.64 2.64
CA ASN A 42 -4.27 -16.97 1.35
C ASN A 42 -2.95 -16.38 0.85
N PHE A 43 -2.15 -15.80 1.75
CA PHE A 43 -0.85 -15.27 1.39
C PHE A 43 0.16 -16.38 1.09
N ASP A 44 0.16 -17.45 1.90
CA ASP A 44 1.07 -18.58 1.72
C ASP A 44 0.81 -19.30 0.37
N ASN A 45 -0.46 -19.39 -0.05
CA ASN A 45 -0.88 -19.90 -1.35
C ASN A 45 -0.75 -18.88 -2.50
N LYS A 46 -0.30 -17.66 -2.21
CA LYS A 46 -0.20 -16.54 -3.16
C LYS A 46 -1.52 -16.23 -3.88
N SER A 47 -2.66 -16.40 -3.21
CA SER A 47 -3.99 -16.21 -3.81
C SER A 47 -4.20 -14.80 -4.38
N TYR A 48 -3.47 -13.80 -3.86
CA TYR A 48 -3.47 -12.43 -4.39
C TYR A 48 -3.01 -12.35 -5.86
N ILE A 49 -2.11 -13.24 -6.32
CA ILE A 49 -1.67 -13.27 -7.73
C ILE A 49 -2.80 -13.77 -8.64
N ASN A 50 -3.60 -14.73 -8.17
CA ASN A 50 -4.76 -15.20 -8.92
C ASN A 50 -5.86 -14.13 -8.99
N TYR A 51 -6.05 -13.36 -7.91
CA TYR A 51 -7.06 -12.30 -7.86
C TYR A 51 -6.79 -11.16 -8.86
N VAL A 52 -5.55 -10.98 -9.31
CA VAL A 52 -5.21 -10.04 -10.39
C VAL A 52 -6.01 -10.36 -11.67
N VAL A 53 -6.20 -11.64 -12.00
CA VAL A 53 -6.97 -12.06 -13.17
C VAL A 53 -8.42 -11.61 -13.05
N THR A 54 -9.03 -11.76 -11.88
CA THR A 54 -10.40 -11.32 -11.62
C THR A 54 -10.56 -9.83 -11.89
N ILE A 55 -9.66 -9.00 -11.36
CA ILE A 55 -9.69 -7.55 -11.57
C ILE A 55 -9.52 -7.19 -13.05
N VAL A 56 -8.51 -7.78 -13.71
CA VAL A 56 -8.20 -7.44 -15.10
C VAL A 56 -9.31 -7.91 -16.04
N GLU A 57 -9.90 -9.07 -15.80
CA GLU A 57 -11.04 -9.59 -16.57
C GLU A 57 -12.24 -8.64 -16.48
N GLU A 58 -12.60 -8.19 -15.27
CA GLU A 58 -13.70 -7.24 -15.07
C GLU A 58 -13.44 -5.91 -15.78
N ILE A 59 -12.24 -5.35 -15.62
CA ILE A 59 -11.87 -4.10 -16.28
C ILE A 59 -11.84 -4.26 -17.80
N PHE A 60 -11.37 -5.40 -18.33
CA PHE A 60 -11.36 -5.67 -19.77
C PHE A 60 -12.78 -5.71 -20.34
N GLN A 61 -13.73 -6.28 -19.60
CA GLN A 61 -15.15 -6.28 -19.99
C GLN A 61 -15.71 -4.86 -20.01
N ASN A 62 -15.43 -4.07 -18.97
CA ASN A 62 -15.91 -2.69 -18.83
C ASN A 62 -15.32 -1.74 -19.89
N LEU A 63 -14.05 -1.92 -20.25
CA LEU A 63 -13.38 -1.15 -21.30
C LEU A 63 -13.62 -1.69 -22.70
N HIS A 64 -14.32 -2.84 -22.83
CA HIS A 64 -14.52 -3.56 -24.08
C HIS A 64 -13.19 -3.84 -24.83
N VAL A 65 -12.18 -4.34 -24.11
CA VAL A 65 -10.85 -4.61 -24.66
C VAL A 65 -10.93 -5.69 -25.74
N LYS A 66 -10.43 -5.37 -26.93
CA LYS A 66 -10.44 -6.27 -28.08
C LYS A 66 -9.18 -7.13 -28.12
N LYS A 67 -9.26 -8.31 -28.74
CA LYS A 67 -8.13 -9.27 -28.83
C LYS A 67 -6.99 -8.74 -29.71
N GLU A 68 -7.30 -7.82 -30.61
CA GLU A 68 -6.35 -7.19 -31.52
C GLU A 68 -5.59 -6.02 -30.88
N GLU A 69 -6.05 -5.51 -29.73
CA GLU A 69 -5.34 -4.45 -29.01
C GLU A 69 -4.02 -5.00 -28.45
N GLU A 70 -2.94 -4.25 -28.65
CA GLU A 70 -1.67 -4.53 -28.00
C GLU A 70 -1.78 -4.26 -26.50
N ILE A 71 -1.35 -5.24 -25.69
CA ILE A 71 -1.34 -5.15 -24.23
C ILE A 71 0.11 -5.14 -23.73
N GLU A 72 0.45 -4.14 -22.94
CA GLU A 72 1.71 -4.03 -22.23
C GLU A 72 1.46 -4.26 -20.73
N ILE A 73 2.27 -5.09 -20.10
CA ILE A 73 2.13 -5.44 -18.68
C ILE A 73 3.43 -5.17 -17.98
N CYS A 74 3.37 -4.62 -16.77
CA CYS A 74 4.53 -4.45 -15.93
C CYS A 74 5.31 -5.77 -15.76
N ARG A 75 6.64 -5.68 -15.67
CA ARG A 75 7.55 -6.84 -15.45
C ARG A 75 7.42 -7.47 -14.05
N GLY A 76 6.61 -6.90 -13.17
CA GLY A 76 6.39 -7.40 -11.82
C GLY A 76 5.81 -8.82 -11.81
N TYR A 77 6.20 -9.59 -10.80
CA TYR A 77 5.73 -10.97 -10.59
C TYR A 77 4.22 -11.05 -10.29
N MET A 78 3.59 -9.92 -9.95
CA MET A 78 2.15 -9.83 -9.66
C MET A 78 1.29 -10.35 -10.82
N PHE A 79 1.80 -10.32 -12.05
CA PHE A 79 1.03 -10.67 -13.25
C PHE A 79 1.38 -12.04 -13.83
N ASP A 80 2.16 -12.87 -13.15
CA ASP A 80 2.63 -14.16 -13.70
C ASP A 80 1.47 -15.11 -14.08
N VAL A 81 0.38 -15.07 -13.31
CA VAL A 81 -0.83 -15.84 -13.63
C VAL A 81 -1.66 -15.17 -14.73
N LEU A 82 -1.59 -13.84 -14.83
CA LEU A 82 -2.28 -13.08 -15.88
C LEU A 82 -1.75 -13.43 -17.28
N ASP A 83 -0.45 -13.70 -17.41
CA ASP A 83 0.14 -14.14 -18.69
C ASP A 83 -0.52 -15.40 -19.25
N LEU A 84 -0.79 -16.37 -18.38
CA LEU A 84 -1.47 -17.61 -18.73
C LEU A 84 -2.90 -17.31 -19.18
N TRP A 85 -3.67 -16.56 -18.38
CA TRP A 85 -5.05 -16.21 -18.70
C TRP A 85 -5.15 -15.44 -20.02
N LEU A 86 -4.26 -14.47 -20.27
CA LEU A 86 -4.24 -13.71 -21.51
C LEU A 86 -3.96 -14.60 -22.72
N SER A 87 -2.98 -15.51 -22.60
CA SER A 87 -2.61 -16.45 -23.65
C SER A 87 -3.76 -17.41 -23.98
N GLU A 88 -4.38 -18.01 -22.95
CA GLU A 88 -5.52 -18.92 -23.08
C GLU A 88 -6.74 -18.23 -23.70
N ASN A 89 -6.89 -16.93 -23.45
CA ASN A 89 -7.95 -16.10 -24.02
C ASN A 89 -7.56 -15.43 -25.36
N GLY A 90 -6.40 -15.75 -25.94
CA GLY A 90 -6.00 -15.29 -27.27
C GLY A 90 -5.64 -13.80 -27.36
N TYR A 91 -5.27 -13.17 -26.24
CA TYR A 91 -4.76 -11.79 -26.23
C TYR A 91 -3.29 -11.74 -26.64
N LYS A 92 -2.89 -10.66 -27.32
CA LYS A 92 -1.49 -10.36 -27.62
C LYS A 92 -0.94 -9.42 -26.55
N PHE A 93 0.09 -9.86 -25.84
CA PHE A 93 0.68 -9.05 -24.77
C PHE A 93 2.20 -9.16 -24.72
N THR A 94 2.84 -8.16 -24.11
CA THR A 94 4.27 -8.14 -23.82
C THR A 94 4.54 -7.63 -22.41
N ARG A 95 5.59 -8.16 -21.76
CA ARG A 95 6.08 -7.63 -20.49
C ARG A 95 7.06 -6.49 -20.74
N THR A 96 6.79 -5.33 -20.16
CA THR A 96 7.63 -4.13 -20.33
C THR A 96 7.67 -3.28 -19.07
N GLU A 97 8.54 -2.28 -19.07
CA GLU A 97 8.51 -1.22 -18.07
C GLU A 97 7.34 -0.28 -18.36
N ILE A 98 6.36 -0.27 -17.48
CA ILE A 98 5.26 0.70 -17.55
C ILE A 98 5.78 2.06 -17.09
N LYS A 99 5.44 3.09 -17.86
CA LYS A 99 5.79 4.49 -17.60
C LYS A 99 4.51 5.32 -17.57
N GLU A 100 4.65 6.62 -17.78
CA GLU A 100 3.53 7.52 -17.95
C GLU A 100 2.66 7.14 -19.17
N PRO A 101 1.32 7.29 -19.09
CA PRO A 101 0.57 7.92 -17.99
C PRO A 101 0.11 6.97 -16.87
N LEU A 102 0.29 5.65 -17.02
CA LEU A 102 -0.25 4.69 -16.07
C LEU A 102 0.45 4.80 -14.70
N GLN A 103 1.77 4.95 -14.69
CA GLN A 103 2.57 5.02 -13.47
C GLN A 103 2.04 6.08 -12.47
N SER A 104 1.90 7.34 -12.89
CA SER A 104 1.37 8.38 -11.99
C SER A 104 -0.08 8.13 -11.57
N LYS A 105 -0.92 7.58 -12.47
CA LYS A 105 -2.34 7.30 -12.18
C LYS A 105 -2.51 6.19 -11.15
N ILE A 106 -1.75 5.10 -11.27
CA ILE A 106 -1.82 3.97 -10.33
C ILE A 106 -1.25 4.35 -8.96
N GLU A 107 -0.15 5.11 -8.93
CA GLU A 107 0.42 5.62 -7.67
C GLU A 107 -0.58 6.55 -6.96
N THR A 108 -1.22 7.47 -7.70
CA THR A 108 -2.26 8.36 -7.15
C THR A 108 -3.47 7.57 -6.64
N ALA A 109 -3.89 6.51 -7.35
CA ALA A 109 -4.98 5.65 -6.90
C ALA A 109 -4.63 4.94 -5.58
N PHE A 110 -3.39 4.46 -5.43
CA PHE A 110 -2.93 3.85 -4.18
C PHE A 110 -2.82 4.86 -3.03
N GLU A 111 -2.38 6.09 -3.30
CA GLU A 111 -2.41 7.16 -2.30
C GLU A 111 -3.84 7.43 -1.81
N GLY A 112 -4.80 7.56 -2.74
CA GLY A 112 -6.21 7.74 -2.43
C GLY A 112 -6.77 6.59 -1.57
N TYR A 113 -6.45 5.35 -1.95
CA TYR A 113 -6.83 4.17 -1.17
C TYR A 113 -6.22 4.17 0.24
N ALA A 114 -4.93 4.50 0.38
CA ALA A 114 -4.29 4.58 1.70
C ALA A 114 -4.92 5.66 2.58
N ILE A 115 -5.37 6.78 2.00
CA ILE A 115 -6.09 7.83 2.72
C ILE A 115 -7.45 7.37 3.20
N GLN A 116 -8.18 6.62 2.38
CA GLN A 116 -9.45 6.01 2.77
C GLN A 116 -9.29 5.04 3.96
N LEU A 117 -8.13 4.37 4.06
CA LEU A 117 -7.78 3.54 5.22
C LEU A 117 -7.36 4.34 6.47
N GLY A 118 -7.31 5.68 6.39
CA GLY A 118 -7.00 6.57 7.50
C GLY A 118 -5.55 7.07 7.53
N LEU A 119 -4.73 6.81 6.51
CA LEU A 119 -3.41 7.43 6.41
C LEU A 119 -3.54 8.91 6.00
N PRO A 120 -3.07 9.89 6.78
CA PRO A 120 -3.28 11.29 6.43
C PRO A 120 -2.56 11.67 5.14
N GLN A 121 -3.20 12.51 4.31
CA GLN A 121 -2.55 13.09 3.12
C GLN A 121 -1.18 13.72 3.44
N LYS A 122 -1.07 14.44 4.58
CA LYS A 122 0.18 15.07 5.03
C LYS A 122 1.29 14.05 5.31
N PHE A 123 0.95 12.82 5.67
CA PHE A 123 1.91 11.74 5.86
C PHE A 123 2.54 11.32 4.52
N ILE A 124 1.75 11.39 3.46
CA ILE A 124 2.13 11.02 2.09
C ILE A 124 2.97 12.14 1.46
N SER A 125 2.42 13.36 1.40
CA SER A 125 2.94 14.48 0.60
C SER A 125 4.32 15.01 1.02
N TYR A 126 4.65 14.95 2.32
CA TYR A 126 5.87 15.56 2.85
C TYR A 126 7.04 14.59 2.99
N THR A 127 6.92 13.37 2.45
CA THR A 127 7.89 12.32 2.75
C THR A 127 8.39 11.64 1.48
N LYS A 128 9.71 11.58 1.34
CA LYS A 128 10.35 10.74 0.33
C LYS A 128 10.08 9.29 0.73
N TYR A 129 9.21 8.62 -0.01
CA TYR A 129 8.74 7.25 0.20
C TYR A 129 7.81 7.02 1.42
N PRO A 130 6.56 7.50 1.34
CA PRO A 130 5.60 7.41 2.44
C PRO A 130 5.21 5.99 2.83
N PHE A 131 5.25 5.06 1.86
CA PHE A 131 4.81 3.69 2.03
C PHE A 131 5.91 2.70 2.45
N HIS A 132 7.10 3.19 2.82
CA HIS A 132 8.14 2.30 3.34
C HIS A 132 7.69 1.58 4.60
N PHE A 133 8.02 0.29 4.69
CA PHE A 133 7.63 -0.61 5.76
C PHE A 133 7.74 0.00 7.16
N HIS A 134 8.93 0.47 7.57
CA HIS A 134 9.13 1.00 8.93
C HIS A 134 8.42 2.34 9.17
N ARG A 135 8.09 3.09 8.11
CA ARG A 135 7.34 4.35 8.21
C ARG A 135 5.87 4.04 8.47
N ILE A 136 5.27 3.15 7.69
CA ILE A 136 3.92 2.63 7.96
C ILE A 136 3.86 1.94 9.33
N LEU A 137 4.89 1.18 9.70
CA LEU A 137 4.94 0.51 11.01
C LEU A 137 4.88 1.50 12.18
N LYS A 138 5.52 2.68 12.08
CA LYS A 138 5.38 3.75 13.08
C LYS A 138 3.96 4.29 13.17
N TRP A 139 3.29 4.44 12.03
CA TRP A 139 1.89 4.83 11.97
C TRP A 139 0.99 3.77 12.60
N VAL A 140 1.28 2.48 12.39
CA VAL A 140 0.58 1.36 13.03
C VAL A 140 0.75 1.40 14.55
N TYR A 141 1.99 1.47 15.06
CA TYR A 141 2.22 1.48 16.52
C TYR A 141 1.68 2.72 17.25
N ALA A 142 1.36 3.80 16.54
CA ALA A 142 0.68 4.94 17.15
C ALA A 142 -0.78 4.63 17.54
N ASP A 143 -1.37 3.58 16.96
CA ASP A 143 -2.74 3.13 17.23
C ASP A 143 -2.86 1.65 16.85
N TYR A 144 -2.15 0.82 17.61
CA TYR A 144 -1.86 -0.57 17.22
C TYR A 144 -3.13 -1.41 17.02
N GLU A 145 -4.07 -1.34 17.97
CA GLU A 145 -5.30 -2.12 17.97
C GLU A 145 -6.11 -1.90 16.68
N ASN A 146 -6.24 -0.66 16.24
CA ASN A 146 -7.05 -0.33 15.06
C ASN A 146 -6.27 -0.54 13.75
N ARG A 147 -4.98 -0.17 13.72
CA ARG A 147 -4.20 -0.09 12.47
C ARG A 147 -3.51 -1.39 12.09
N SER A 148 -3.25 -2.28 13.05
CA SER A 148 -2.70 -3.61 12.77
C SER A 148 -3.63 -4.45 11.89
N LEU A 149 -4.95 -4.24 12.02
CA LEU A 149 -5.98 -4.91 11.22
C LEU A 149 -5.91 -4.59 9.73
N LEU A 150 -5.32 -3.44 9.39
CA LEU A 150 -5.17 -2.90 8.03
C LEU A 150 -3.86 -3.36 7.36
N CYS A 151 -3.06 -4.21 8.01
CA CYS A 151 -1.75 -4.61 7.53
C CYS A 151 -1.76 -5.95 6.80
N LYS A 152 -0.84 -6.10 5.84
CA LYS A 152 -0.55 -7.38 5.14
C LYS A 152 0.14 -8.37 6.08
N THR A 153 -0.64 -9.06 6.90
CA THR A 153 -0.09 -9.85 8.02
C THR A 153 0.59 -11.16 7.61
N GLY A 154 0.38 -11.64 6.38
CA GLY A 154 1.08 -12.80 5.84
C GLY A 154 2.58 -12.58 5.63
N TRP A 155 3.02 -11.33 5.52
CA TRP A 155 4.41 -10.98 5.22
C TRP A 155 5.39 -11.43 6.29
N LYS A 156 6.56 -11.94 5.86
CA LYS A 156 7.67 -12.29 6.76
C LYS A 156 8.09 -11.11 7.66
N SER A 157 8.14 -9.90 7.09
CA SER A 157 8.47 -8.69 7.84
C SER A 157 7.40 -8.34 8.88
N TRP A 158 6.12 -8.57 8.60
CA TRP A 158 5.07 -8.40 9.59
C TRP A 158 5.17 -9.45 10.70
N LYS A 159 5.34 -10.74 10.35
CA LYS A 159 5.56 -11.83 11.32
C LYS A 159 6.73 -11.52 12.28
N LYS A 160 7.74 -10.79 11.80
CA LYS A 160 8.91 -10.38 12.59
C LYS A 160 8.72 -9.08 13.41
N PHE A 161 8.07 -8.06 12.85
CA PHE A 161 8.06 -6.70 13.43
C PHE A 161 6.68 -6.16 13.76
N GLY A 162 5.62 -6.90 13.46
CA GLY A 162 4.23 -6.49 13.56
C GLY A 162 3.63 -6.65 14.96
N ASN A 163 4.34 -7.25 15.92
CA ASN A 163 3.90 -7.37 17.32
C ASN A 163 5.11 -7.35 18.26
N LEU A 164 5.85 -6.24 18.25
CA LEU A 164 7.01 -6.01 19.10
C LEU A 164 6.55 -5.50 20.46
N SER A 165 7.30 -5.81 21.51
CA SER A 165 7.13 -5.18 22.81
C SER A 165 7.34 -3.68 22.70
N ILE A 166 6.39 -2.92 23.26
CA ILE A 166 6.42 -1.47 23.30
C ILE A 166 6.59 -0.99 24.74
N GLU A 167 7.26 0.14 24.90
CA GLU A 167 7.37 0.87 26.16
C GLU A 167 6.79 2.27 26.00
N TYR A 168 6.18 2.78 27.06
CA TYR A 168 5.62 4.13 27.11
C TYR A 168 6.46 5.00 28.02
N ASN A 169 7.15 5.97 27.42
CA ASN A 169 8.05 6.87 28.13
C ASN A 169 7.52 8.31 28.05
N LYS A 170 7.59 9.07 29.15
CA LYS A 170 7.31 10.52 29.10
C LYS A 170 8.55 11.26 28.63
N GLU A 171 8.41 12.02 27.55
CA GLU A 171 9.51 12.82 26.98
C GLU A 171 9.07 14.27 26.75
N SER A 172 9.99 15.20 26.99
CA SER A 172 9.76 16.62 26.67
C SER A 172 10.29 16.94 25.28
N ILE A 173 9.44 17.51 24.41
CA ILE A 173 9.82 17.90 23.06
C ILE A 173 10.59 19.22 23.09
N LYS A 174 11.91 19.18 22.94
CA LYS A 174 12.78 20.38 23.10
C LYS A 174 13.04 21.16 21.80
N SER A 175 12.79 20.55 20.64
CA SER A 175 13.16 21.12 19.35
C SER A 175 12.02 21.96 18.74
N ASN A 176 11.13 21.31 18.01
CA ASN A 176 10.07 21.92 17.23
C ASN A 176 8.72 21.31 17.60
N ASN A 177 7.64 21.99 17.20
CA ASN A 177 6.32 21.38 17.20
C ASN A 177 6.35 20.10 16.34
N ILE A 178 5.77 19.02 16.85
CA ILE A 178 5.65 17.76 16.11
C ILE A 178 4.17 17.41 15.92
N ILE A 179 3.88 16.43 15.09
CA ILE A 179 2.51 15.95 14.86
C ILE A 179 2.32 14.65 15.65
N CYS A 180 1.23 14.57 16.41
CA CYS A 180 0.83 13.32 17.04
C CYS A 180 0.48 12.28 15.97
N LEU A 181 1.12 11.11 16.00
CA LEU A 181 0.87 10.10 14.98
C LEU A 181 -0.45 9.34 15.16
N LYS A 182 -1.18 9.55 16.26
CA LYS A 182 -2.53 8.99 16.48
C LYS A 182 -3.62 9.93 15.96
N CYS A 183 -3.75 11.13 16.53
CA CYS A 183 -4.83 12.08 16.21
C CYS A 183 -4.46 13.13 15.14
N TYR A 184 -3.18 13.24 14.74
CA TYR A 184 -2.68 14.20 13.76
C TYR A 184 -2.72 15.68 14.16
N GLU A 185 -3.08 15.96 15.40
CA GLU A 185 -2.97 17.30 15.97
C GLU A 185 -1.54 17.66 16.36
N VAL A 186 -1.28 18.96 16.43
CA VAL A 186 0.04 19.50 16.77
C VAL A 186 0.34 19.24 18.26
N ILE A 187 1.56 18.76 18.52
CA ILE A 187 2.21 18.72 19.82
C ILE A 187 3.14 19.94 19.88
N PRO A 188 2.85 20.95 20.71
CA PRO A 188 3.70 22.11 20.83
C PRO A 188 5.08 21.77 21.41
N LYS A 189 6.11 22.51 21.02
CA LYS A 189 7.43 22.44 21.68
C LYS A 189 7.31 22.74 23.18
N ASN A 190 8.25 22.24 23.95
CA ASN A 190 8.33 22.33 25.41
C ASN A 190 7.15 21.68 26.15
N THR A 191 6.39 20.79 25.49
CA THR A 191 5.37 19.97 26.13
C THR A 191 5.91 18.58 26.45
N THR A 192 5.33 17.96 27.48
CA THR A 192 5.60 16.57 27.83
C THR A 192 4.60 15.68 27.13
N VAL A 193 5.08 14.70 26.37
CA VAL A 193 4.28 13.77 25.58
C VAL A 193 4.66 12.33 25.88
N THR A 194 3.89 11.40 25.33
CA THR A 194 4.22 9.98 25.41
C THR A 194 4.98 9.55 24.16
N ALA A 195 6.18 9.02 24.37
CA ALA A 195 6.96 8.35 23.38
C ALA A 195 6.70 6.84 23.49
N ILE A 196 6.06 6.28 22.47
CA ILE A 196 5.95 4.83 22.28
C ILE A 196 7.25 4.38 21.65
N THR A 197 7.98 3.50 22.33
CA THR A 197 9.29 3.02 21.90
C THR A 197 9.30 1.52 21.69
N TYR A 198 9.91 1.09 20.59
CA TYR A 198 10.10 -0.32 20.27
C TYR A 198 11.40 -0.53 19.51
N TYR A 199 11.98 -1.72 19.64
CA TYR A 199 13.21 -2.08 18.95
C TYR A 199 12.92 -3.02 17.79
N SER A 200 13.29 -2.62 16.57
CA SER A 200 13.25 -3.51 15.39
C SER A 200 14.67 -3.90 14.96
N ASN A 201 15.22 -3.29 13.92
CA ASN A 201 16.66 -3.28 13.63
C ASN A 201 17.40 -2.12 14.32
N LYS A 202 16.65 -1.15 14.84
CA LYS A 202 17.11 -0.01 15.64
C LYS A 202 15.98 0.41 16.57
N LEU A 203 16.27 1.33 17.49
CA LEU A 203 15.25 1.97 18.31
C LEU A 203 14.35 2.86 17.45
N HIS A 204 13.04 2.66 17.56
CA HIS A 204 12.03 3.56 17.01
C HIS A 204 11.34 4.29 18.15
N LYS A 205 11.04 5.57 17.91
CA LYS A 205 10.15 6.38 18.74
C LYS A 205 8.99 6.90 17.90
N VAL A 206 7.81 6.83 18.47
CA VAL A 206 6.54 7.34 17.95
C VAL A 206 5.97 8.26 19.02
N PHE A 207 5.76 9.52 18.68
CA PHE A 207 5.24 10.51 19.62
C PHE A 207 3.73 10.66 19.46
N VAL A 208 3.02 10.61 20.58
CA VAL A 208 1.58 10.83 20.68
C VAL A 208 1.26 11.72 21.88
N HIS A 209 0.11 12.42 21.84
CA HIS A 209 -0.38 13.10 23.03
C HIS A 209 -0.63 12.13 24.18
N ASN A 210 -0.66 12.62 25.41
CA ASN A 210 -0.78 11.76 26.59
C ASN A 210 -2.15 11.06 26.68
N GLU A 211 -3.18 11.75 26.20
CA GLU A 211 -4.57 11.32 26.04
C GLU A 211 -4.77 10.40 24.82
N CYS A 212 -3.76 10.28 23.96
CA CYS A 212 -3.78 9.42 22.77
C CYS A 212 -3.17 8.03 23.04
N ILE A 213 -3.01 7.62 24.30
CA ILE A 213 -2.63 6.23 24.63
C ILE A 213 -3.86 5.35 24.56
#